data_AF-A0A7W1IK12-F1
#
_entry.id   AF-A0A7W1IK12-F1
#
_cell.length_a   1.000
_cell.length_b   1.000
_cell.length_c   1.000
_cell.angle_alpha   90.00
_cell.angle_beta   90.00
_cell.angle_gamma   90.00
#
_symmetry.space_group_name_H-M   'P 1'
#
loop_
_entity.id
_entity.type
_entity.pdbx_description
1 polymer ?
#
loop_
_entity_poly.entity_id
_entity_poly.type
_entity_poly.pdbx_seq_one_letter_code
_entity_poly.pdbx_strand_id
1 'polypeptide(L)'
;MIAIENNEVITLSKTQFAIYSCIAYFDVFNYPIKPSQVLEFLNLKTNQNQVNLILNELIELKLISESNGFYSLESKPEFVTKRINSEKQFHKKLKTIKRYANFISRFPFVQSVCISGSCSKGLLEEDGDIDYFIITAPHKLWLCRSILIAFKKIFLFNSRKYFCINYLVDSNNLQIPDENIFVATEIKTLIPVSNKQQFEAFLNANNWTNDFLPNRTKYDSYLLNEKNTKKYFFGLIEFLFKGKLGDKLDKKCFELTLASWQKKFPDFSKAEFDLNLRSRKNVSKHHPRGYQQKVLLELNKRLGKIKIVSL
;
A
#
# COMPACT_ATOMS: atom_id res chain seq x y z
N MET A 1 -1.97 33.69 3.90
CA MET A 1 -2.94 33.87 2.78
C MET A 1 -2.35 34.85 1.81
N ILE A 2 -1.80 34.36 0.71
CA ILE A 2 -1.75 35.12 -0.55
C ILE A 2 -2.75 34.40 -1.43
N ALA A 3 -3.83 35.11 -1.75
CA ALA A 3 -4.76 34.66 -2.76
C ALA A 3 -3.98 34.46 -4.05
N ILE A 4 -4.11 33.29 -4.66
CA ILE A 4 -3.69 33.07 -6.04
C ILE A 4 -4.71 33.81 -6.92
N GLU A 5 -4.67 35.13 -6.86
CA GLU A 5 -5.27 36.04 -7.82
C GLU A 5 -4.18 36.39 -8.82
N ASN A 6 -3.96 35.46 -9.75
CA ASN A 6 -3.58 35.74 -11.13
C ASN A 6 -3.42 34.40 -11.85
N ASN A 7 -3.91 34.33 -13.08
CA ASN A 7 -3.73 33.23 -14.04
C ASN A 7 -2.24 33.09 -14.49
N GLU A 8 -1.29 33.28 -13.56
CA GLU A 8 0.12 33.09 -13.84
C GLU A 8 0.42 31.60 -13.95
N VAL A 9 0.68 31.21 -15.18
CA VAL A 9 1.15 29.88 -15.54
C VAL A 9 2.57 29.74 -15.00
N ILE A 10 2.73 28.99 -13.91
CA ILE A 10 4.04 28.69 -13.35
C ILE A 10 4.73 27.67 -14.24
N THR A 11 5.95 27.99 -14.66
CA THR A 11 6.71 27.18 -15.60
C THR A 11 7.90 26.55 -14.88
N LEU A 12 7.98 25.21 -14.86
CA LEU A 12 9.02 24.45 -14.17
C LEU A 12 9.90 23.66 -15.15
N SER A 13 11.18 23.49 -14.79
CA SER A 13 12.04 22.49 -15.44
C SER A 13 11.50 21.08 -15.20
N LYS A 14 11.92 20.11 -16.02
CA LYS A 14 11.52 18.70 -15.87
C LYS A 14 11.80 18.15 -14.47
N THR A 15 12.96 18.48 -13.90
CA THR A 15 13.37 18.01 -12.56
C THR A 15 12.57 18.68 -11.45
N GLN A 16 12.33 20.00 -11.55
CA GLN A 16 11.47 20.75 -10.62
C GLN A 16 10.05 20.18 -10.62
N PHE A 17 9.49 19.96 -11.81
CA PHE A 17 8.15 19.38 -11.95
C PHE A 17 8.07 17.97 -11.36
N ALA A 18 9.09 17.12 -11.57
CA ALA A 18 9.13 15.78 -11.01
C ALA A 18 9.14 15.79 -9.47
N ILE A 19 9.96 16.66 -8.85
CA ILE A 19 10.03 16.80 -7.39
C ILE A 19 8.75 17.39 -6.83
N TYR A 20 8.21 18.44 -7.45
CA TYR A 20 6.91 18.99 -7.09
C TYR A 20 5.81 17.92 -7.16
N SER A 21 5.79 17.13 -8.23
CA SER A 21 4.78 16.07 -8.42
C SER A 21 4.89 14.97 -7.36
N CYS A 22 6.10 14.61 -6.96
CA CYS A 22 6.35 13.69 -5.85
C CYS A 22 5.75 14.25 -4.55
N ILE A 23 6.03 15.50 -4.20
CA ILE A 23 5.49 16.14 -3.00
C ILE A 23 3.97 16.24 -3.08
N ALA A 24 3.42 16.67 -4.22
CA ALA A 24 2.00 16.79 -4.45
C ALA A 24 1.25 15.47 -4.24
N TYR A 25 1.84 14.35 -4.67
CA TYR A 25 1.30 13.01 -4.42
C TYR A 25 1.20 12.67 -2.93
N PHE A 26 2.25 12.91 -2.15
CA PHE A 26 2.21 12.65 -0.70
C PHE A 26 1.30 13.63 0.06
N ASP A 27 1.20 14.85 -0.44
CA ASP A 27 0.32 15.87 0.12
C ASP A 27 -1.16 15.47 -0.02
N VAL A 28 -1.54 14.60 -0.97
CA VAL A 28 -2.92 14.03 -1.06
C VAL A 28 -3.30 13.28 0.21
N PHE A 29 -2.30 12.69 0.88
CA PHE A 29 -2.48 11.94 2.11
C PHE A 29 -2.26 12.79 3.37
N ASN A 30 -2.05 14.10 3.23
CA ASN A 30 -1.55 14.97 4.29
C ASN A 30 -0.27 14.38 4.93
N TYR A 31 0.64 13.91 4.08
CA TYR A 31 1.90 13.28 4.48
C TYR A 31 3.07 14.21 4.14
N PRO A 32 3.54 15.05 5.08
CA PRO A 32 4.77 15.78 4.90
C PRO A 32 5.94 14.81 4.71
N ILE A 33 6.71 14.99 3.64
CA ILE A 33 7.74 14.05 3.17
C ILE A 33 9.15 14.54 3.51
N LYS A 34 10.06 13.62 3.86
CA LYS A 34 11.48 13.91 4.09
C LYS A 34 12.26 13.99 2.76
N PRO A 35 13.37 14.74 2.67
CA PRO A 35 14.19 14.80 1.45
C PRO A 35 14.66 13.44 0.92
N SER A 36 14.99 12.51 1.80
CA SER A 36 15.40 11.15 1.41
C SER A 36 14.23 10.37 0.78
N GLN A 37 13.02 10.56 1.29
CA GLN A 37 11.83 9.94 0.75
C GLN A 37 11.45 10.57 -0.59
N VAL A 38 11.65 11.88 -0.78
CA VAL A 38 11.50 12.52 -2.10
C VAL A 38 12.38 11.80 -3.12
N LEU A 39 13.66 11.57 -2.81
CA LEU A 39 14.55 10.81 -3.69
C LEU A 39 14.01 9.40 -3.96
N GLU A 40 13.63 8.65 -2.92
CA GLU A 40 13.12 7.28 -3.06
C GLU A 40 11.88 7.18 -3.96
N PHE A 41 10.97 8.15 -3.85
CA PHE A 41 9.69 8.13 -4.56
C PHE A 41 9.68 8.94 -5.86
N LEU A 42 10.80 9.57 -6.22
CA LEU A 42 10.91 10.34 -7.45
C LEU A 42 10.91 9.42 -8.67
N ASN A 43 10.13 9.79 -9.68
CA ASN A 43 10.06 9.09 -10.99
C ASN A 43 11.22 9.42 -11.94
N LEU A 44 12.25 10.10 -11.46
CA LEU A 44 13.43 10.52 -12.20
C LEU A 44 14.67 10.08 -11.43
N LYS A 45 15.59 9.40 -12.11
CA LYS A 45 16.89 9.01 -11.53
C LYS A 45 17.71 10.26 -11.22
N THR A 46 18.13 10.39 -9.96
CA THR A 46 18.96 11.51 -9.51
C THR A 46 19.70 11.14 -8.20
N ASN A 47 20.35 12.12 -7.56
CA ASN A 47 21.01 11.96 -6.27
C ASN A 47 20.45 12.95 -5.22
N GLN A 48 20.79 12.72 -3.94
CA GLN A 48 20.27 13.51 -2.83
C GLN A 48 20.65 14.99 -2.89
N ASN A 49 21.85 15.32 -3.39
CA ASN A 49 22.30 16.71 -3.49
C ASN A 49 21.43 17.48 -4.48
N GLN A 50 21.15 16.88 -5.64
CA GLN A 50 20.24 17.47 -6.63
C GLN A 50 18.83 17.64 -6.06
N VAL A 51 18.32 16.66 -5.30
CA VAL A 51 17.01 16.79 -4.65
C VAL A 51 17.00 17.98 -3.70
N ASN A 52 17.99 18.12 -2.83
CA ASN A 52 18.06 19.21 -1.87
C ASN A 52 18.15 20.59 -2.55
N LEU A 53 18.93 20.71 -3.64
CA LEU A 53 19.02 21.95 -4.41
C LEU A 53 17.65 22.36 -4.98
N ILE A 54 16.97 21.43 -5.65
CA ILE A 54 15.65 21.70 -6.25
C ILE A 54 14.56 21.95 -5.20
N LEU A 55 14.65 21.32 -4.02
CA LEU A 55 13.75 21.62 -2.91
C LEU A 55 13.88 23.10 -2.48
N ASN A 56 15.11 23.63 -2.38
CA ASN A 56 15.33 25.04 -2.06
C ASN A 56 14.76 25.96 -3.14
N GLU A 57 15.01 25.66 -4.43
CA GLU A 57 14.44 26.42 -5.55
C GLU A 57 12.90 26.47 -5.49
N LEU A 58 12.24 25.34 -5.22
CA LEU A 58 10.79 25.27 -5.11
C LEU A 58 10.24 26.04 -3.90
N ILE A 59 11.00 26.15 -2.80
CA ILE A 59 10.67 27.01 -1.66
C ILE A 59 10.77 28.49 -2.03
N GLU A 60 11.84 28.89 -2.73
CA GLU A 60 12.03 30.27 -3.20
C GLU A 60 10.90 30.69 -4.15
N LEU A 61 10.44 29.76 -5.00
CA LEU A 61 9.27 29.93 -5.86
C LEU A 61 7.93 29.88 -5.10
N LYS A 62 7.93 29.66 -3.79
CA LYS A 62 6.74 29.55 -2.91
C LYS A 62 5.76 28.47 -3.34
N LEU A 63 6.25 27.43 -4.01
CA LEU A 63 5.44 26.30 -4.49
C LEU A 63 5.30 25.19 -3.46
N ILE A 64 6.27 25.09 -2.55
CA ILE A 64 6.30 24.16 -1.44
C ILE A 64 6.74 24.90 -0.18
N SER A 65 6.50 24.26 0.97
CA SER A 65 6.95 24.75 2.26
C SER A 65 7.75 23.67 2.99
N GLU A 66 8.69 24.12 3.81
CA GLU A 66 9.46 23.28 4.73
C GLU A 66 9.06 23.56 6.18
N SER A 67 8.96 22.50 6.98
CA SER A 67 8.77 22.58 8.43
C SER A 67 9.36 21.35 9.12
N ASN A 68 10.32 21.56 10.03
CA ASN A 68 10.97 20.51 10.82
C ASN A 68 11.62 19.39 9.97
N GLY A 69 12.20 19.73 8.83
CA GLY A 69 12.80 18.82 7.86
C GLY A 69 11.80 18.11 6.96
N PHE A 70 10.52 18.49 6.99
CA PHE A 70 9.47 17.92 6.15
C PHE A 70 8.97 18.91 5.12
N TYR A 71 8.59 18.40 3.95
CA TYR A 71 8.17 19.19 2.80
C TYR A 71 6.72 18.85 2.43
N SER A 72 5.94 19.87 2.11
CA SER A 72 4.52 19.80 1.71
C SER A 72 4.20 20.93 0.73
N LEU A 73 3.04 20.88 0.07
CA LEU A 73 2.61 21.98 -0.81
C LEU A 73 2.24 23.23 0.00
N GLU A 74 1.63 23.02 1.17
CA GLU A 74 1.26 24.08 2.10
C GLU A 74 1.82 23.78 3.50
N SER A 75 2.23 24.83 4.21
CA SER A 75 2.74 24.69 5.57
C SER A 75 1.59 24.51 6.55
N LYS A 76 1.41 23.27 7.02
CA LYS A 76 0.39 22.89 8.00
C LYS A 76 1.05 22.17 9.19
N PRO A 77 1.41 22.90 10.26
CA PRO A 77 2.10 22.34 11.42
C PRO A 77 1.40 21.10 12.00
N GLU A 78 0.07 21.07 11.95
CA GLU A 78 -0.75 19.94 12.40
C GLU A 78 -0.42 18.62 11.68
N PHE A 79 -0.08 18.67 10.40
CA PHE A 79 0.27 17.47 9.63
C PHE A 79 1.67 16.96 9.98
N VAL A 80 2.60 17.87 10.27
CA VAL A 80 3.94 17.51 10.76
C VAL A 80 3.84 16.87 12.14
N THR A 81 3.07 17.46 13.05
CA THR A 81 2.81 16.88 14.38
C THR A 81 2.15 15.50 14.27
N LYS A 82 1.13 15.36 13.41
CA LYS A 82 0.45 14.09 13.15
C LYS A 82 1.41 13.02 12.61
N ARG A 83 2.27 13.39 11.65
CA ARG A 83 3.32 12.53 11.08
C ARG A 83 4.26 12.01 12.16
N ILE A 84 4.82 12.90 12.98
CA ILE A 84 5.76 12.56 14.07
C ILE A 84 5.09 11.64 15.11
N ASN A 85 3.86 11.94 15.51
CA ASN A 85 3.13 11.10 16.46
C ASN A 85 2.85 9.70 15.89
N SER A 86 2.51 9.63 14.61
CA SER A 86 2.26 8.36 13.92
C SER A 86 3.55 7.53 13.73
N GLU A 87 4.71 8.17 13.54
CA GLU A 87 6.02 7.49 13.58
C GLU A 87 6.28 6.91 14.99
N LYS A 88 6.12 7.73 16.03
CA LYS A 88 6.34 7.28 17.42
C LYS A 88 5.46 6.08 17.77
N GLN A 89 4.18 6.10 17.37
CA GLN A 89 3.26 4.99 17.61
C GLN A 89 3.63 3.74 16.81
N PHE A 90 4.04 3.88 15.55
CA PHE A 90 4.54 2.75 14.75
C PHE A 90 5.72 2.06 15.45
N HIS A 91 6.73 2.82 15.84
CA HIS A 91 7.90 2.29 16.55
C HIS A 91 7.53 1.63 17.89
N LYS A 92 6.63 2.25 18.67
CA LYS A 92 6.11 1.68 19.94
C LYS A 92 5.40 0.34 19.73
N LYS A 93 4.69 0.17 18.60
CA LYS A 93 3.89 -1.03 18.30
C LYS A 93 4.61 -2.05 17.42
N LEU A 94 5.87 -1.81 17.04
CA LEU A 94 6.61 -2.63 16.07
C LEU A 94 6.66 -4.12 16.43
N LYS A 95 6.90 -4.44 17.72
CA LYS A 95 6.89 -5.83 18.22
C LYS A 95 5.50 -6.48 18.05
N THR A 96 4.43 -5.74 18.32
CA THR A 96 3.05 -6.21 18.16
C THR A 96 2.72 -6.43 16.68
N ILE A 97 3.07 -5.48 15.82
CA ILE A 97 2.92 -5.57 14.36
C ILE A 97 3.60 -6.86 13.85
N LYS A 98 4.89 -7.04 14.20
CA LYS A 98 5.65 -8.24 13.83
C LYS A 98 5.00 -9.52 14.35
N ARG A 99 4.50 -9.53 15.59
CA ARG A 99 3.86 -10.71 16.21
C ARG A 99 2.60 -11.13 15.46
N TYR A 100 1.71 -10.19 15.14
CA TYR A 100 0.48 -10.50 14.40
C TYR A 100 0.76 -10.94 12.97
N ALA A 101 1.69 -10.27 12.27
CA ALA A 101 2.09 -10.68 10.94
C ALA A 101 2.68 -12.11 10.90
N ASN A 102 3.55 -12.46 11.85
CA ASN A 102 4.08 -13.82 12.01
C ASN A 102 3.01 -14.84 12.40
N PHE A 103 1.97 -14.42 13.12
CA PHE A 103 0.86 -15.30 13.45
C PHE A 103 0.01 -15.58 12.21
N ILE A 104 -0.32 -14.55 11.41
CA ILE A 104 -1.04 -14.68 10.14
C ILE A 104 -0.30 -15.59 9.17
N SER A 105 1.04 -15.51 9.09
CA SER A 105 1.82 -16.33 8.16
C SER A 105 1.78 -17.83 8.47
N ARG A 106 1.24 -18.24 9.61
CA ARG A 106 1.07 -19.65 9.99
C ARG A 106 -0.27 -20.23 9.54
N PHE A 107 -1.20 -19.39 9.08
CA PHE A 107 -2.53 -19.86 8.68
C PHE A 107 -2.47 -20.78 7.47
N PRO A 108 -3.45 -21.69 7.33
CA PRO A 108 -3.51 -22.62 6.20
C PRO A 108 -3.52 -21.86 4.86
N PHE A 109 -2.72 -22.36 3.92
CA PHE A 109 -2.54 -21.86 2.57
C PHE A 109 -1.91 -20.47 2.45
N VAL A 110 -1.50 -19.84 3.55
CA VAL A 110 -0.66 -18.64 3.48
C VAL A 110 0.75 -19.05 3.08
N GLN A 111 1.28 -18.41 2.03
CA GLN A 111 2.64 -18.62 1.53
C GLN A 111 3.56 -17.44 1.89
N SER A 112 3.06 -16.20 1.86
CA SER A 112 3.79 -15.01 2.31
C SER A 112 2.83 -13.97 2.88
N VAL A 113 3.33 -13.16 3.81
CA VAL A 113 2.62 -12.05 4.45
C VAL A 113 3.52 -10.83 4.39
N CYS A 114 2.95 -9.72 3.96
CA CYS A 114 3.57 -8.41 3.93
C CYS A 114 2.69 -7.40 4.67
N ILE A 115 3.31 -6.39 5.26
CA ILE A 115 2.61 -5.21 5.78
C ILE A 115 2.41 -4.24 4.61
N SER A 116 1.23 -3.64 4.55
CA SER A 116 0.80 -2.68 3.52
C SER A 116 0.26 -1.39 4.15
N GLY A 117 -0.27 -0.48 3.33
CA GLY A 117 -0.90 0.76 3.80
C GLY A 117 0.09 1.74 4.47
N SER A 118 -0.40 2.54 5.41
CA SER A 118 0.42 3.51 6.16
C SER A 118 1.49 2.83 7.03
N CYS A 119 1.16 1.68 7.61
CA CYS A 119 2.07 0.90 8.45
C CYS A 119 3.35 0.47 7.70
N SER A 120 3.22 0.15 6.42
CA SER A 120 4.36 -0.17 5.54
C SER A 120 5.28 1.04 5.24
N LYS A 121 4.83 2.26 5.56
CA LYS A 121 5.57 3.52 5.40
C LYS A 121 6.05 4.08 6.74
N GLY A 122 6.10 3.23 7.78
CA GLY A 122 6.55 3.60 9.11
C GLY A 122 5.54 4.44 9.91
N LEU A 123 4.25 4.38 9.56
CA LEU A 123 3.20 5.16 10.20
C LEU A 123 2.07 4.33 10.79
N LEU A 124 1.67 4.66 12.02
CA LEU A 124 0.48 4.09 12.64
C LEU A 124 -0.24 5.17 13.45
N GLU A 125 -1.47 5.51 13.06
CA GLU A 125 -2.34 6.36 13.87
C GLU A 125 -2.81 5.62 15.13
N GLU A 126 -3.26 6.33 16.16
CA GLU A 126 -3.63 5.75 17.45
C GLU A 126 -4.73 4.66 17.35
N ASP A 127 -5.68 4.90 16.45
CA ASP A 127 -6.76 3.97 16.08
C ASP A 127 -6.56 3.35 14.69
N GLY A 128 -5.34 3.44 14.16
CA GLY A 128 -4.99 2.83 12.88
C GLY A 128 -5.06 1.31 12.92
N ASP A 129 -5.55 0.73 11.82
CA ASP A 129 -5.49 -0.70 11.55
C ASP A 129 -4.12 -1.09 10.96
N ILE A 130 -3.71 -2.35 11.09
CA ILE A 130 -2.58 -2.92 10.35
C ILE A 130 -3.12 -3.69 9.14
N ASP A 131 -2.83 -3.19 7.96
CA ASP A 131 -3.21 -3.79 6.68
C ASP A 131 -2.19 -4.82 6.20
N TYR A 132 -2.67 -6.03 5.89
CA TYR A 132 -1.85 -7.12 5.37
C TYR A 132 -2.11 -7.40 3.90
N PHE A 133 -1.02 -7.51 3.14
CA PHE A 133 -0.99 -8.10 1.81
C PHE A 133 -0.54 -9.57 1.95
N ILE A 134 -1.31 -10.51 1.41
CA ILE A 134 -1.08 -11.94 1.61
C ILE A 134 -0.97 -12.64 0.26
N ILE A 135 0.08 -13.44 0.10
CA ILE A 135 0.21 -14.37 -1.03
C ILE A 135 -0.21 -15.75 -0.53
N THR A 136 -1.12 -16.37 -1.25
CA THR A 136 -1.72 -17.67 -0.92
C THR A 136 -1.28 -18.76 -1.89
N ALA A 137 -1.43 -20.01 -1.46
CA ALA A 137 -1.22 -21.16 -2.32
C ALA A 137 -2.25 -21.18 -3.47
N PRO A 138 -1.87 -21.74 -4.64
CA PRO A 138 -2.75 -21.71 -5.79
C PRO A 138 -4.08 -22.41 -5.54
N HIS A 139 -5.18 -21.82 -6.03
CA HIS A 139 -6.55 -22.34 -5.90
C HIS A 139 -7.08 -22.48 -4.46
N LYS A 140 -6.44 -21.81 -3.49
CA LYS A 140 -6.83 -21.86 -2.05
C LYS A 140 -7.10 -20.48 -1.44
N LEU A 141 -7.14 -19.44 -2.26
CA LEU A 141 -7.23 -18.06 -1.79
C LEU A 141 -8.49 -17.79 -0.97
N TRP A 142 -9.66 -18.19 -1.45
CA TRP A 142 -10.95 -17.93 -0.81
C TRP A 142 -11.19 -18.82 0.41
N LEU A 143 -10.67 -20.04 0.40
CA LEU A 143 -10.63 -20.88 1.59
C LEU A 143 -9.71 -20.26 2.66
N CYS A 144 -8.49 -19.87 2.29
CA CYS A 144 -7.54 -19.18 3.17
C CYS A 144 -8.15 -17.92 3.77
N ARG A 145 -8.71 -17.06 2.92
CA ARG A 145 -9.42 -15.84 3.30
C ARG A 145 -10.53 -16.13 4.30
N SER A 146 -11.36 -17.14 4.03
CA SER A 146 -12.50 -17.45 4.88
C SER A 146 -12.06 -17.93 6.27
N ILE A 147 -10.99 -18.72 6.35
CA ILE A 147 -10.38 -19.13 7.63
C ILE A 147 -9.87 -17.90 8.41
N LEU A 148 -9.15 -16.99 7.74
CA LEU A 148 -8.66 -15.75 8.35
C LEU A 148 -9.81 -14.86 8.86
N ILE A 149 -10.87 -14.69 8.06
CA ILE A 149 -12.04 -13.89 8.44
C ILE A 149 -12.83 -14.57 9.57
N ALA A 150 -13.00 -15.89 9.54
CA ALA A 150 -13.64 -16.64 10.62
C ALA A 150 -12.87 -16.48 11.93
N PHE A 151 -11.54 -16.64 11.89
CA PHE A 151 -10.69 -16.43 13.05
C PHE A 151 -10.86 -15.01 13.63
N LYS A 152 -10.82 -13.99 12.77
CA LYS A 152 -11.03 -12.60 13.19
C LYS A 152 -12.40 -12.40 13.86
N LYS A 153 -13.46 -12.98 13.31
CA LYS A 153 -14.81 -12.84 13.87
C LYS A 153 -14.96 -13.56 15.22
N ILE A 154 -14.43 -14.77 15.34
CA ILE A 154 -14.62 -15.64 16.50
C ILE A 154 -13.67 -15.27 17.65
N PHE A 155 -12.38 -15.12 17.37
CA PHE A 155 -11.35 -14.96 18.41
C PHE A 155 -10.93 -13.51 18.64
N LEU A 156 -11.15 -12.62 17.66
CA LEU A 156 -10.83 -11.20 17.78
C LEU A 156 -12.09 -10.33 17.87
N PHE A 157 -13.27 -10.93 18.05
CA PHE A 157 -14.57 -10.23 18.11
C PHE A 157 -14.76 -9.24 16.95
N ASN A 158 -14.31 -9.65 15.76
CA ASN A 158 -14.33 -8.87 14.51
C ASN A 158 -13.46 -7.59 14.52
N SER A 159 -12.55 -7.42 15.48
CA SER A 159 -11.59 -6.32 15.53
C SER A 159 -10.62 -6.34 14.35
N ARG A 160 -10.34 -5.16 13.79
CA ARG A 160 -9.43 -4.97 12.65
C ARG A 160 -8.06 -4.40 13.04
N LYS A 161 -7.93 -3.87 14.26
CA LYS A 161 -6.77 -3.08 14.74
C LYS A 161 -5.42 -3.72 14.41
N TYR A 162 -5.30 -5.04 14.53
CA TYR A 162 -4.06 -5.76 14.24
C TYR A 162 -4.23 -6.92 13.25
N PHE A 163 -5.38 -7.04 12.60
CA PHE A 163 -5.77 -8.19 11.76
C PHE A 163 -6.63 -7.76 10.55
N CYS A 164 -6.24 -6.67 9.87
CA CYS A 164 -6.94 -6.21 8.67
C CYS A 164 -6.40 -6.92 7.43
N ILE A 165 -7.19 -7.84 6.89
CA ILE A 165 -6.85 -8.55 5.65
C ILE A 165 -7.21 -7.66 4.46
N ASN A 166 -6.21 -6.99 3.89
CA ASN A 166 -6.39 -5.90 2.95
C ASN A 166 -6.44 -6.37 1.50
N TYR A 167 -5.48 -7.21 1.10
CA TYR A 167 -5.35 -7.72 -0.26
C TYR A 167 -4.80 -9.15 -0.23
N LEU A 168 -5.39 -10.05 -1.01
CA LEU A 168 -4.84 -11.38 -1.25
C LEU A 168 -4.64 -11.65 -2.74
N VAL A 169 -3.53 -12.29 -3.06
CA VAL A 169 -3.24 -12.87 -4.39
C VAL A 169 -2.87 -14.34 -4.26
N ASP A 170 -3.12 -15.07 -5.33
CA ASP A 170 -2.66 -16.44 -5.56
C ASP A 170 -1.25 -16.41 -6.16
N SER A 171 -0.36 -17.31 -5.76
CA SER A 171 1.03 -17.34 -6.25
C SER A 171 1.22 -17.69 -7.73
N ASN A 172 0.21 -18.25 -8.40
CA ASN A 172 0.17 -18.38 -9.86
C ASN A 172 -0.29 -17.09 -10.57
N ASN A 173 -0.70 -16.06 -9.82
CA ASN A 173 -1.33 -14.85 -10.34
C ASN A 173 -0.84 -13.61 -9.60
N LEU A 174 0.49 -13.42 -9.57
CA LEU A 174 1.16 -12.38 -8.78
C LEU A 174 1.06 -10.97 -9.38
N GLN A 175 0.83 -10.84 -10.69
CA GLN A 175 0.79 -9.55 -11.35
C GLN A 175 -0.46 -8.76 -10.94
N ILE A 176 -0.26 -7.51 -10.53
CA ILE A 176 -1.33 -6.54 -10.25
C ILE A 176 -1.57 -5.72 -11.53
N PRO A 177 -2.80 -5.71 -12.07
CA PRO A 177 -3.07 -5.11 -13.38
C PRO A 177 -3.18 -3.58 -13.38
N ASP A 178 -3.28 -2.95 -12.20
CA ASP A 178 -3.52 -1.50 -12.07
C ASP A 178 -2.19 -0.73 -12.13
N GLU A 179 -1.63 -0.53 -13.31
CA GLU A 179 -0.31 0.12 -13.46
C GLU A 179 -0.41 1.65 -13.35
N ASN A 180 -0.20 2.18 -12.15
CA ASN A 180 -0.17 3.63 -11.88
C ASN A 180 0.67 3.93 -10.64
N ILE A 181 0.98 5.22 -10.41
CA ILE A 181 1.85 5.67 -9.31
C ILE A 181 1.35 5.25 -7.92
N PHE A 182 0.03 5.22 -7.70
CA PHE A 182 -0.54 4.81 -6.42
C PHE A 182 -0.24 3.34 -6.13
N VAL A 183 -0.52 2.46 -7.09
CA VAL A 183 -0.28 1.03 -6.95
C VAL A 183 1.21 0.69 -6.94
N ALA A 184 2.03 1.39 -7.75
CA ALA A 184 3.48 1.27 -7.70
C ALA A 184 4.02 1.61 -6.30
N THR A 185 3.53 2.68 -5.69
CA THR A 185 3.88 3.05 -4.32
C THR A 185 3.47 1.96 -3.34
N GLU A 186 2.22 1.49 -3.39
CA GLU A 186 1.74 0.44 -2.47
C GLU A 186 2.60 -0.83 -2.56
N ILE A 187 2.95 -1.28 -3.77
CA ILE A 187 3.80 -2.45 -4.01
C ILE A 187 5.22 -2.22 -3.49
N LYS A 188 5.85 -1.10 -3.87
CA LYS A 188 7.24 -0.78 -3.51
C LYS A 188 7.44 -0.49 -2.03
N THR A 189 6.38 -0.16 -1.30
CA THR A 189 6.44 0.06 0.16
C THR A 189 6.13 -1.20 0.98
N LEU A 190 5.69 -2.31 0.37
CA LEU A 190 5.41 -3.53 1.13
C LEU A 190 6.63 -3.98 1.95
N ILE A 191 6.36 -4.37 3.20
CA ILE A 191 7.38 -4.91 4.11
C ILE A 191 7.12 -6.40 4.29
N PRO A 192 7.91 -7.30 3.69
CA PRO A 192 7.73 -8.74 3.85
C PRO A 192 8.05 -9.17 5.28
N VAL A 193 7.22 -10.06 5.80
CA VAL A 193 7.38 -10.66 7.13
C VAL A 193 7.73 -12.14 7.02
N SER A 194 7.33 -12.82 5.94
CA SER A 194 7.59 -14.25 5.75
C SER A 194 7.83 -14.58 4.28
N ASN A 195 8.60 -15.65 4.06
CA ASN A 195 8.89 -16.22 2.73
C ASN A 195 9.41 -15.20 1.71
N LYS A 196 10.71 -14.91 1.81
CA LYS A 196 11.40 -13.95 0.96
C LYS A 196 11.27 -14.31 -0.52
N GLN A 197 11.49 -15.57 -0.88
CA GLN A 197 11.44 -16.05 -2.25
C GLN A 197 10.09 -15.75 -2.92
N GLN A 198 8.98 -16.01 -2.22
CA GLN A 198 7.64 -15.73 -2.75
C GLN A 198 7.37 -14.23 -2.91
N PHE A 199 7.90 -13.41 -2.01
CA PHE A 199 7.79 -11.96 -2.11
C PHE A 199 8.64 -11.39 -3.26
N GLU A 200 9.86 -11.90 -3.47
CA GLU A 200 10.70 -11.51 -4.61
C GLU A 200 10.08 -11.92 -5.95
N ALA A 201 9.45 -13.11 -6.02
CA ALA A 201 8.66 -13.51 -7.18
C ALA A 201 7.50 -12.53 -7.45
N PHE A 202 6.86 -12.02 -6.39
CA PHE A 202 5.82 -10.99 -6.52
C PHE A 202 6.36 -9.66 -7.05
N LEU A 203 7.51 -9.20 -6.55
CA LEU A 203 8.15 -7.99 -7.07
C LEU A 203 8.56 -8.13 -8.54
N ASN A 204 9.09 -9.30 -8.92
CA ASN A 204 9.48 -9.57 -10.32
C ASN A 204 8.28 -9.57 -11.27
N ALA A 205 7.14 -10.14 -10.84
CA ALA A 205 5.89 -10.09 -11.61
C ALA A 205 5.30 -8.67 -11.74
N ASN A 206 5.80 -7.71 -10.96
CA ASN A 206 5.38 -6.31 -10.95
C ASN A 206 6.56 -5.36 -11.19
N ASN A 207 7.49 -5.76 -12.06
CA ASN A 207 8.69 -4.98 -12.39
C ASN A 207 8.38 -3.63 -13.05
N TRP A 208 7.21 -3.47 -13.67
CA TRP A 208 6.67 -2.20 -14.19
C TRP A 208 6.68 -1.07 -13.14
N THR A 209 6.65 -1.41 -11.84
CA THR A 209 6.77 -0.42 -10.75
C THR A 209 8.10 0.34 -10.75
N ASN A 210 9.15 -0.18 -11.41
CA ASN A 210 10.43 0.50 -11.59
C ASN A 210 10.33 1.73 -12.50
N ASP A 211 9.38 1.75 -13.43
CA ASP A 211 9.16 2.88 -14.35
C ASP A 211 8.57 4.08 -13.59
N PHE A 212 7.81 3.81 -12.53
CA PHE A 212 7.26 4.83 -11.65
C PHE A 212 8.23 5.25 -10.54
N LEU A 213 8.94 4.30 -9.93
CA LEU A 213 9.76 4.52 -8.74
C LEU A 213 11.19 3.97 -8.91
N PRO A 214 11.98 4.53 -9.86
CA PRO A 214 13.27 3.98 -10.24
C PRO A 214 14.31 4.07 -9.12
N ASN A 215 14.21 5.02 -8.19
CA ASN A 215 15.18 5.20 -7.11
C ASN A 215 15.02 4.19 -5.96
N ARG A 216 13.83 3.60 -5.78
CA ARG A 216 13.56 2.59 -4.76
C ARG A 216 13.92 1.19 -5.25
N THR A 217 15.22 0.90 -5.20
CA THR A 217 15.81 -0.37 -5.67
C THR A 217 15.81 -1.48 -4.62
N LYS A 218 15.67 -1.14 -3.34
CA LYS A 218 15.62 -2.08 -2.21
C LYS A 218 14.27 -1.97 -1.50
N TYR A 219 13.84 -3.07 -0.91
CA TYR A 219 12.68 -3.11 -0.03
C TYR A 219 13.13 -3.29 1.43
N ASP A 220 12.27 -2.85 2.34
CA ASP A 220 12.51 -2.94 3.77
C ASP A 220 12.29 -4.38 4.26
N SER A 221 13.35 -5.03 4.75
CA SER A 221 13.31 -6.45 5.14
C SER A 221 13.48 -6.69 6.65
N TYR A 222 13.49 -5.63 7.46
CA TYR A 222 13.78 -5.71 8.90
C TYR A 222 12.74 -6.51 9.74
N LEU A 223 11.56 -6.79 9.17
CA LEU A 223 10.54 -7.65 9.80
C LEU A 223 10.54 -9.09 9.29
N LEU A 224 11.33 -9.39 8.26
CA LEU A 224 11.39 -10.71 7.65
C LEU A 224 11.82 -11.76 8.68
N ASN A 225 11.08 -12.87 8.72
CA ASN A 225 11.35 -14.01 9.57
C ASN A 225 11.20 -15.30 8.77
N GLU A 226 12.31 -15.78 8.22
CA GLU A 226 12.34 -17.01 7.42
C GLU A 226 12.21 -18.28 8.26
N LYS A 227 12.50 -18.20 9.57
CA LYS A 227 12.46 -19.34 10.50
C LYS A 227 11.05 -19.63 11.03
N ASN A 228 10.02 -18.92 10.56
CA ASN A 228 8.68 -19.09 11.07
C ASN A 228 8.03 -20.37 10.51
N THR A 229 8.15 -21.46 11.23
CA THR A 229 7.55 -22.74 10.86
C THR A 229 6.05 -22.78 11.16
N LYS A 230 5.28 -23.43 10.29
CA LYS A 230 3.86 -23.67 10.52
C LYS A 230 3.69 -24.63 11.70
N LYS A 231 2.75 -24.33 12.60
CA LYS A 231 2.38 -25.24 13.68
C LYS A 231 1.67 -26.47 13.10
N TYR A 232 1.83 -27.62 13.76
CA TYR A 232 1.24 -28.90 13.36
C TYR A 232 -0.26 -28.82 13.04
N PHE A 233 -1.04 -28.11 13.87
CA PHE A 233 -2.48 -27.93 13.64
C PHE A 233 -2.80 -27.28 12.28
N PHE A 234 -2.08 -26.23 11.90
CA PHE A 234 -2.28 -25.57 10.60
C PHE A 234 -1.82 -26.46 9.44
N GLY A 235 -0.76 -27.24 9.64
CA GLY A 235 -0.31 -28.24 8.67
C GLY A 235 -1.34 -29.35 8.42
N LEU A 236 -2.08 -29.79 9.45
CA LEU A 236 -3.15 -30.77 9.30
C LEU A 236 -4.30 -30.23 8.45
N ILE A 237 -4.74 -28.99 8.69
CA ILE A 237 -5.79 -28.36 7.89
C ILE A 237 -5.35 -28.26 6.43
N GLU A 238 -4.11 -27.82 6.17
CA GLU A 238 -3.58 -27.81 4.80
C GLU A 238 -3.57 -29.20 4.18
N PHE A 239 -3.13 -30.23 4.91
CA PHE A 239 -3.10 -31.59 4.42
C PHE A 239 -4.49 -32.12 4.05
N LEU A 240 -5.49 -31.88 4.90
CA LEU A 240 -6.88 -32.31 4.66
C LEU A 240 -7.50 -31.61 3.45
N PHE A 241 -7.17 -30.33 3.24
CA PHE A 241 -7.77 -29.50 2.20
C PHE A 241 -6.84 -29.19 1.01
N LYS A 242 -5.70 -29.87 0.86
CA LYS A 242 -4.80 -29.65 -0.28
C LYS A 242 -5.41 -30.13 -1.61
N GLY A 243 -6.22 -31.17 -1.58
CA GLY A 243 -6.81 -31.79 -2.78
C GLY A 243 -8.15 -31.18 -3.23
N LYS A 244 -8.87 -31.95 -4.07
CA LYS A 244 -10.15 -31.56 -4.70
C LYS A 244 -11.22 -31.10 -3.71
N LEU A 245 -11.23 -31.64 -2.49
CA LEU A 245 -12.16 -31.19 -1.45
C LEU A 245 -11.93 -29.71 -1.10
N GLY A 246 -10.68 -29.32 -0.88
CA GLY A 246 -10.36 -27.92 -0.62
C GLY A 246 -10.61 -27.02 -1.82
N ASP A 247 -10.44 -27.50 -3.05
CA ASP A 247 -10.78 -26.72 -4.26
C ASP A 247 -12.30 -26.46 -4.35
N LYS A 248 -13.11 -27.47 -4.00
CA LYS A 248 -14.58 -27.32 -3.92
C LYS A 248 -14.97 -26.32 -2.83
N LEU A 249 -14.33 -26.39 -1.67
CA LEU A 249 -14.57 -25.45 -0.57
C LEU A 249 -14.13 -24.03 -0.92
N ASP A 250 -12.97 -23.86 -1.57
CA ASP A 250 -12.47 -22.58 -2.07
C ASP A 250 -13.49 -21.93 -3.00
N LYS A 251 -13.98 -22.69 -4.01
CA LYS A 251 -15.03 -22.24 -4.92
C LYS A 251 -16.30 -21.83 -4.17
N LYS A 252 -16.72 -22.60 -3.16
CA LYS A 252 -17.91 -22.26 -2.36
C LYS A 252 -17.71 -20.98 -1.54
N CYS A 253 -16.55 -20.84 -0.90
CA CYS A 253 -16.17 -19.63 -0.16
C CYS A 253 -16.15 -18.39 -1.06
N PHE A 254 -15.65 -18.53 -2.29
CA PHE A 254 -15.69 -17.50 -3.31
C PHE A 254 -17.12 -17.08 -3.62
N GLU A 255 -17.97 -18.02 -4.03
CA GLU A 255 -19.36 -17.76 -4.41
C GLU A 255 -20.16 -17.09 -3.29
N LEU A 256 -20.03 -17.58 -2.06
CA LEU A 256 -20.70 -17.02 -0.88
C LEU A 256 -20.24 -15.59 -0.58
N THR A 257 -18.93 -15.32 -0.67
CA THR A 257 -18.39 -13.99 -0.41
C THR A 257 -18.80 -13.01 -1.49
N LEU A 258 -18.73 -13.42 -2.76
CA LEU A 258 -19.14 -12.61 -3.90
C LEU A 258 -20.61 -12.21 -3.79
N ALA A 259 -21.50 -13.17 -3.53
CA ALA A 259 -22.92 -12.90 -3.34
C ALA A 259 -23.18 -11.95 -2.15
N SER A 260 -22.47 -12.14 -1.03
CA SER A 260 -22.57 -11.24 0.13
C SER A 260 -22.13 -9.82 -0.20
N TRP A 261 -21.05 -9.64 -0.98
CA TRP A 261 -20.53 -8.33 -1.34
C TRP A 261 -21.42 -7.62 -2.37
N GLN A 262 -21.94 -8.33 -3.37
CA GLN A 262 -22.90 -7.79 -4.31
C GLN A 262 -24.16 -7.28 -3.60
N LYS A 263 -24.66 -8.03 -2.60
CA LYS A 263 -25.79 -7.58 -1.77
C LYS A 263 -25.45 -6.36 -0.90
N LYS A 264 -24.20 -6.26 -0.43
CA LYS A 264 -23.76 -5.20 0.47
C LYS A 264 -23.46 -3.88 -0.23
N PHE A 265 -23.08 -3.93 -1.50
CA PHE A 265 -22.73 -2.76 -2.31
C PHE A 265 -23.60 -2.73 -3.58
N PRO A 266 -24.93 -2.58 -3.45
CA PRO A 266 -25.84 -2.60 -4.60
C PRO A 266 -25.63 -1.42 -5.54
N ASP A 267 -25.11 -0.30 -5.02
CA ASP A 267 -24.93 0.94 -5.76
C ASP A 267 -23.66 0.97 -6.62
N PHE A 268 -22.80 -0.05 -6.52
CA PHE A 268 -21.56 -0.09 -7.31
C PHE A 268 -21.87 -0.51 -8.75
N SER A 269 -21.39 0.28 -9.71
CA SER A 269 -21.30 -0.20 -11.09
C SER A 269 -20.38 -1.41 -11.19
N LYS A 270 -20.49 -2.19 -12.28
CA LYS A 270 -19.62 -3.35 -12.52
C LYS A 270 -18.12 -2.99 -12.52
N ALA A 271 -17.78 -1.82 -13.08
CA ALA A 271 -16.41 -1.33 -13.13
C ALA A 271 -15.89 -0.92 -11.74
N GLU A 272 -16.71 -0.20 -10.95
CA GLU A 272 -16.34 0.16 -9.58
C GLU A 272 -16.20 -1.08 -8.69
N PHE A 273 -17.08 -2.07 -8.86
CA PHE A 273 -17.00 -3.33 -8.13
C PHE A 273 -15.70 -4.09 -8.44
N ASP A 274 -15.33 -4.24 -9.72
CA ASP A 274 -14.08 -4.92 -10.09
C ASP A 274 -12.84 -4.13 -9.64
N LEU A 275 -12.87 -2.79 -9.68
CA LEU A 275 -11.74 -1.98 -9.23
C LEU A 275 -11.56 -1.97 -7.71
N ASN A 276 -12.66 -1.81 -6.95
CA ASN A 276 -12.62 -1.58 -5.50
C ASN A 276 -12.64 -2.89 -4.70
N LEU A 277 -13.34 -3.91 -5.19
CA LEU A 277 -13.51 -5.18 -4.50
C LEU A 277 -12.87 -6.36 -5.21
N ARG A 278 -12.28 -6.18 -6.41
CA ARG A 278 -11.63 -7.19 -7.26
C ARG A 278 -11.76 -8.62 -6.71
N SER A 279 -12.92 -9.21 -6.95
CA SER A 279 -13.32 -10.50 -6.40
C SER A 279 -13.23 -11.55 -7.50
N ARG A 280 -12.02 -12.02 -7.77
CA ARG A 280 -11.74 -13.05 -8.78
C ARG A 280 -11.29 -14.31 -8.07
N LYS A 281 -11.31 -15.47 -8.74
CA LYS A 281 -10.86 -16.74 -8.11
C LYS A 281 -9.45 -16.66 -7.51
N ASN A 282 -8.59 -15.85 -8.11
CA ASN A 282 -7.17 -15.69 -7.80
C ASN A 282 -6.83 -14.36 -7.09
N VAL A 283 -7.80 -13.49 -6.82
CA VAL A 283 -7.58 -12.19 -6.17
C VAL A 283 -8.75 -11.82 -5.25
N SER A 284 -8.45 -11.32 -4.05
CA SER A 284 -9.43 -10.69 -3.16
C SER A 284 -8.91 -9.33 -2.70
N LYS A 285 -9.49 -8.24 -3.23
CA LYS A 285 -9.31 -6.86 -2.75
C LYS A 285 -10.53 -6.42 -1.95
N HIS A 286 -10.39 -5.60 -0.92
CA HIS A 286 -11.55 -5.04 -0.22
C HIS A 286 -11.34 -3.55 0.12
N HIS A 287 -11.49 -2.69 -0.89
CA HIS A 287 -11.33 -1.24 -0.80
C HIS A 287 -12.60 -0.48 -1.22
N PRO A 288 -13.73 -0.63 -0.51
CA PRO A 288 -15.01 -0.05 -0.93
C PRO A 288 -15.02 1.49 -0.95
N ARG A 289 -14.00 2.17 -0.44
CA ARG A 289 -13.97 3.64 -0.38
C ARG A 289 -13.44 4.30 -1.66
N GLY A 290 -12.99 3.54 -2.66
CA GLY A 290 -12.51 4.10 -3.92
C GLY A 290 -11.22 4.91 -3.81
N TYR A 291 -10.35 4.58 -2.84
CA TYR A 291 -9.18 5.40 -2.50
C TYR A 291 -8.26 5.66 -3.70
N GLN A 292 -8.00 4.65 -4.52
CA GLN A 292 -7.14 4.79 -5.71
C GLN A 292 -7.64 5.89 -6.67
N GLN A 293 -8.93 5.87 -7.03
CA GLN A 293 -9.50 6.88 -7.92
C GLN A 293 -9.46 8.28 -7.29
N LYS A 294 -9.83 8.39 -6.00
CA LYS A 294 -9.80 9.65 -5.27
C LYS A 294 -8.39 10.26 -5.23
N VAL A 295 -7.38 9.43 -4.99
CA VAL A 295 -5.98 9.87 -4.94
C VAL A 295 -5.53 10.39 -6.31
N LEU A 296 -5.80 9.64 -7.38
CA LEU A 296 -5.35 10.04 -8.73
C LEU A 296 -6.08 11.29 -9.23
N LEU A 297 -7.37 11.44 -8.95
CA LEU A 297 -8.13 12.64 -9.29
C LEU A 297 -7.61 13.88 -8.54
N GLU A 298 -7.38 13.76 -7.23
CA GLU A 298 -6.85 14.85 -6.41
C GLU A 298 -5.42 15.23 -6.82
N LEU A 299 -4.58 14.25 -7.15
CA LEU A 299 -3.24 14.51 -7.71
C LEU A 299 -3.34 15.30 -9.02
N ASN A 300 -4.16 14.84 -9.97
CA ASN A 300 -4.31 15.53 -11.26
C ASN A 300 -4.79 16.97 -11.09
N LYS A 301 -5.71 17.21 -10.15
CA LYS A 301 -6.19 18.57 -9.80
C LYS A 301 -5.06 19.47 -9.29
N ARG A 302 -4.16 18.93 -8.47
CA ARG A 302 -3.00 19.68 -7.93
C ARG A 302 -1.98 19.98 -9.01
N LEU A 303 -1.71 19.02 -9.90
CA LEU A 303 -0.74 19.19 -10.99
C LEU A 303 -1.25 20.09 -12.13
N GLY A 304 -2.56 20.14 -12.38
CA GLY A 304 -3.16 20.89 -13.49
C GLY A 304 -2.92 22.40 -13.47
N LYS A 305 -2.38 22.95 -12.37
CA LYS A 305 -2.04 24.37 -12.22
C LYS A 305 -0.60 24.72 -12.69
N ILE A 306 0.19 23.74 -13.12
CA ILE A 306 1.61 23.90 -13.46
C ILE A 306 1.86 23.53 -14.92
N LYS A 307 2.67 24.34 -15.63
CA LYS A 307 3.20 23.99 -16.96
C LYS A 307 4.67 23.57 -16.87
N ILE A 308 5.05 22.67 -17.77
CA ILE A 308 6.41 22.14 -17.89
C ILE A 308 7.09 22.87 -19.06
N VAL A 309 8.33 23.33 -18.88
CA VAL A 309 9.18 23.72 -20.02
C VAL A 309 9.51 22.45 -20.81
N SER A 310 8.94 22.29 -22.00
CA SER A 310 9.48 21.33 -22.97
C SER A 310 10.73 21.94 -23.59
N LEU A 311 11.91 21.42 -23.24
CA LEU A 311 13.13 21.62 -24.02
C LEU A 311 13.17 20.61 -25.16
#